data_AF-A0A9X2S8W8-F1
#
_entry.id   AF-A0A9X2S8W8-F1
#
_cell.length_a   1.000
_cell.length_b   1.000
_cell.length_c   1.000
_cell.angle_alpha   90.00
_cell.angle_beta   90.00
_cell.angle_gamma   90.00
#
_symmetry.space_group_name_H-M   'P 1'
#
loop_
_entity.id
_entity.type
_entity.pdbx_description
1 polymer ?
#
loop_
_entity_poly.entity_id
_entity_poly.type
_entity_poly.pdbx_seq_one_letter_code
_entity_poly.pdbx_strand_id
1 'polypeptide(L)'
;MTASGRNAPPPAHVYLPTASTARSNPMDMEGYARCRVYLLAAGDEDEIDVTLLGAPNEDGPYLEEISELARRFGVKGSVSYVMEDISRYLIVEATRLQGNWTIWVVPMRG
;
A
#
# COMPACT_ATOMS: atom_id res chain seq x y z
N MET A 1 19.97 3.23 32.39
CA MET A 1 19.58 4.30 31.44
C MET A 1 20.64 4.28 30.35
N THR A 2 20.38 3.98 29.09
CA THR A 2 19.41 4.63 28.19
C THR A 2 18.92 3.64 27.13
N ALA A 3 17.60 3.47 27.01
CA ALA A 3 16.99 2.81 25.87
C ALA A 3 17.25 3.65 24.61
N SER A 4 17.99 3.11 23.64
CA SER A 4 18.07 3.68 22.29
C SER A 4 16.74 3.41 21.60
N GLY A 5 15.75 4.26 21.92
CA GLY A 5 14.49 4.32 21.19
C GLY A 5 14.77 4.88 19.80
N ARG A 6 15.25 4.03 18.88
CA ARG A 6 15.03 4.28 17.46
C ARG A 6 13.51 4.37 17.32
N ASN A 7 13.00 5.57 17.11
CA ASN A 7 11.62 5.82 16.67
C ASN A 7 11.43 5.06 15.35
N ALA A 8 11.18 3.76 15.43
CA ALA A 8 10.66 3.00 14.32
C ALA A 8 9.36 3.70 13.91
N PRO A 9 9.17 4.01 12.62
CA PRO A 9 7.87 4.45 12.13
C PRO A 9 6.78 3.54 12.71
N PRO A 10 5.66 4.09 13.19
CA PRO A 10 4.53 3.24 13.56
C PRO A 10 4.19 2.38 12.34
N PRO A 11 3.98 1.07 12.52
CA PRO A 11 3.58 0.22 11.41
C PRO A 11 2.21 0.67 10.90
N ALA A 12 2.17 1.16 9.66
CA ALA A 12 0.91 1.31 8.94
C ALA A 12 0.47 -0.09 8.51
N HIS A 13 -0.56 -0.63 9.16
CA HIS A 13 -1.13 -1.91 8.80
C HIS A 13 -2.30 -1.67 7.85
N VAL A 14 -2.17 -2.11 6.59
CA VAL A 14 -3.29 -2.16 5.65
C VAL A 14 -3.89 -3.54 5.73
N TYR A 15 -5.10 -3.64 6.23
CA TYR A 15 -5.87 -4.88 6.19
C TYR A 15 -6.91 -4.75 5.09
N LEU A 16 -6.78 -5.56 4.04
CA LEU A 16 -7.82 -5.73 3.01
C LEU A 16 -8.37 -7.16 3.12
N PRO A 17 -9.30 -7.42 4.05
CA PRO A 17 -9.93 -8.72 4.15
C PRO A 17 -11.15 -8.75 3.23
N THR A 18 -11.25 -9.79 2.42
CA THR A 18 -12.46 -10.17 1.69
C THR A 18 -12.82 -9.33 0.44
N ALA A 19 -13.52 -9.99 -0.48
CA ALA A 19 -14.07 -9.39 -1.71
C ALA A 19 -15.02 -8.21 -1.48
N SER A 20 -15.49 -7.96 -0.23
CA SER A 20 -16.33 -6.80 0.08
C SER A 20 -15.54 -5.51 0.33
N THR A 21 -14.22 -5.58 0.56
CA THR A 21 -13.36 -4.39 0.67
C THR A 21 -12.24 -4.42 -0.36
N ALA A 22 -12.60 -4.09 -1.59
CA ALA A 22 -11.66 -3.84 -2.69
C ALA A 22 -10.87 -2.52 -2.53
N ARG A 23 -11.09 -1.78 -1.44
CA ARG A 23 -10.51 -0.45 -1.20
C ARG A 23 -10.14 -0.30 0.27
N SER A 24 -8.95 0.22 0.55
CA SER A 24 -8.50 0.45 1.93
C SER A 24 -9.08 1.74 2.50
N ASN A 25 -9.00 1.88 3.83
CA ASN A 25 -9.09 3.21 4.44
C ASN A 25 -7.89 4.08 4.00
N PRO A 26 -8.04 5.41 4.05
CA PRO A 26 -6.92 6.34 3.96
C PRO A 26 -5.78 5.99 4.92
N MET A 27 -4.57 6.04 4.42
CA MET A 27 -3.34 5.93 5.20
C MET A 27 -2.65 7.29 5.23
N ASP A 28 -2.42 7.84 6.42
CA ASP A 28 -1.63 9.05 6.57
C ASP A 28 -0.13 8.73 6.47
N MET A 29 0.52 9.34 5.49
CA MET A 29 1.94 9.22 5.18
C MET A 29 2.69 10.50 5.57
N GLU A 30 2.16 11.34 6.45
CA GLU A 30 2.81 12.56 6.92
C GLU A 30 4.27 12.32 7.33
N GLY A 31 5.17 13.09 6.72
CA GLY A 31 6.62 13.00 6.94
C GLY A 31 7.34 11.91 6.13
N TYR A 32 6.63 11.21 5.23
CA TYR A 32 7.22 10.21 4.32
C TYR A 32 6.99 10.62 2.86
N ALA A 33 8.05 10.55 2.05
CA ALA A 33 7.99 10.75 0.60
C ALA A 33 8.15 9.43 -0.17
N ARG A 34 8.30 8.31 0.53
CA ARG A 34 8.48 6.98 -0.07
C ARG A 34 7.73 5.94 0.74
N CYS A 35 7.30 4.88 0.06
CA CYS A 35 6.80 3.68 0.72
C CYS A 35 7.20 2.43 -0.06
N ARG A 36 7.27 1.29 0.64
CA ARG A 36 7.35 -0.02 0.00
C ARG A 36 6.00 -0.71 0.08
N VAL A 37 5.54 -1.19 -1.06
CA VAL A 37 4.35 -2.02 -1.18
C VAL A 37 4.78 -3.48 -1.26
N TYR A 38 4.17 -4.33 -0.45
CA TYR A 38 4.28 -5.79 -0.55
C TYR A 38 2.91 -6.36 -0.93
N LEU A 39 2.89 -7.22 -1.94
CA LEU A 39 1.72 -8.00 -2.33
C LEU A 39 2.08 -9.46 -2.07
N LEU A 40 1.40 -10.11 -1.13
CA LEU A 40 1.70 -11.47 -0.69
C LEU A 40 0.51 -12.38 -1.00
N ALA A 41 0.69 -13.31 -1.93
CA ALA A 41 -0.29 -14.35 -2.25
C ALA A 41 -0.26 -15.47 -1.19
N ALA A 42 -1.42 -16.06 -0.89
CA ALA A 42 -1.50 -17.25 -0.06
C ALA A 42 -1.33 -18.56 -0.85
N GLY A 43 -1.68 -18.53 -2.15
CA GLY A 43 -1.54 -19.66 -3.08
C GLY A 43 -0.89 -19.27 -4.41
N ASP A 44 -0.42 -20.27 -5.16
CA ASP A 44 0.30 -20.08 -6.43
C ASP A 44 -0.62 -19.68 -7.60
N GLU A 45 -1.91 -19.97 -7.50
CA GLU A 45 -2.94 -19.63 -8.50
C GLU A 45 -3.67 -18.31 -8.17
N ASP A 46 -3.30 -17.65 -7.08
CA ASP A 46 -3.91 -16.39 -6.67
C ASP A 46 -3.49 -15.27 -7.65
N GLU A 47 -4.42 -14.37 -7.96
CA GLU A 47 -4.19 -13.26 -8.88
C GLU A 47 -4.81 -11.97 -8.33
N ILE A 48 -4.13 -10.84 -8.51
CA ILE A 48 -4.63 -9.54 -8.09
C ILE A 48 -4.17 -8.43 -9.03
N ASP A 49 -5.04 -7.43 -9.18
CA ASP A 49 -4.71 -6.14 -9.77
C ASP A 49 -4.74 -5.09 -8.64
N VAL A 50 -3.71 -4.25 -8.52
CA VAL A 50 -3.59 -3.26 -7.46
C VAL A 50 -3.31 -1.88 -8.05
N THR A 51 -4.04 -0.89 -7.56
CA THR A 51 -3.83 0.53 -7.85
C THR A 51 -3.63 1.29 -6.54
N LEU A 52 -2.58 2.12 -6.46
CA LEU A 52 -2.40 3.06 -5.37
C LEU A 52 -2.90 4.44 -5.80
N LEU A 53 -3.78 5.00 -4.99
CA LEU A 53 -4.35 6.33 -5.16
C LEU A 53 -3.83 7.26 -4.06
N GLY A 54 -3.52 8.48 -4.42
CA GLY A 54 -3.04 9.55 -3.55
C GLY A 54 -3.99 10.73 -3.46
N ALA A 55 -3.99 11.39 -2.30
CA ALA A 55 -4.67 12.65 -2.08
C ALA A 55 -3.83 13.58 -1.16
N PRO A 56 -3.97 14.91 -1.29
CA PRO A 56 -3.31 15.85 -0.40
C PRO A 56 -3.94 15.89 1.02
N ASN A 57 -5.22 15.51 1.14
CA ASN A 57 -6.00 15.52 2.37
C ASN A 57 -6.83 14.22 2.48
N GLU A 58 -7.19 13.81 3.70
CA GLU A 58 -7.89 12.54 3.97
C GLU A 58 -9.20 12.38 3.19
N ASP A 59 -10.01 13.45 3.15
CA ASP A 59 -11.30 13.52 2.42
C ASP A 59 -11.17 14.10 1.00
N GLY A 60 -9.93 14.26 0.50
CA GLY A 60 -9.65 14.83 -0.81
C GLY A 60 -10.02 13.91 -1.97
N PRO A 61 -9.97 14.42 -3.22
CA PRO A 61 -10.06 13.55 -4.38
C PRO A 61 -8.83 12.63 -4.43
N TYR A 62 -9.08 11.32 -4.42
CA TYR A 62 -8.04 10.31 -4.63
C TYR A 62 -7.81 10.10 -6.12
N LEU A 63 -6.60 10.42 -6.56
CA LEU A 63 -6.14 10.23 -7.94
C LEU A 63 -5.03 9.20 -7.97
N GLU A 64 -4.78 8.58 -9.12
CA GLU A 64 -3.65 7.67 -9.25
C GLU A 64 -2.34 8.39 -8.92
N GLU A 65 -1.49 7.71 -8.16
CA GLU A 65 -0.14 8.17 -7.88
C GLU A 65 0.68 8.34 -9.16
N ILE A 66 1.59 9.31 -9.18
CA ILE A 66 2.34 9.69 -10.39
C ILE A 66 3.34 8.58 -10.81
N SER A 67 3.75 7.74 -9.85
CA SER A 67 4.67 6.64 -10.10
C SER A 67 4.12 5.64 -11.11
N GLU A 68 4.96 5.19 -12.06
CA GLU A 68 4.62 4.06 -12.96
C GLU A 68 4.32 2.76 -12.18
N LEU A 69 4.76 2.68 -10.93
CA LEU A 69 4.54 1.55 -10.02
C LEU A 69 3.23 1.66 -9.25
N ALA A 70 2.48 2.77 -9.41
CA ALA A 70 1.17 2.95 -8.80
C ALA A 70 0.16 1.88 -9.24
N ARG A 71 0.36 1.30 -10.43
CA ARG A 71 -0.47 0.21 -10.96
C ARG A 71 0.32 -1.07 -11.16
N ARG A 72 -0.27 -2.18 -10.74
CA ARG A 72 0.20 -3.54 -11.04
C ARG A 72 -0.99 -4.39 -11.44
N PHE A 73 -0.94 -4.99 -12.61
CA PHE A 73 -1.98 -5.88 -13.14
C PHE A 73 -1.42 -7.28 -13.32
N GLY A 74 -2.25 -8.29 -13.09
CA GLY A 74 -1.90 -9.71 -13.24
C GLY A 74 -0.80 -10.15 -12.32
N VAL A 75 -0.76 -9.59 -11.11
CA VAL A 75 0.21 -10.02 -10.13
C VAL A 75 -0.17 -11.43 -9.70
N LYS A 76 0.76 -12.35 -9.91
CA LYS A 76 0.72 -13.74 -9.46
C LYS A 76 1.89 -13.96 -8.50
N GLY A 77 1.64 -14.67 -7.41
CA GLY A 77 2.64 -14.88 -6.36
C GLY A 77 3.03 -13.59 -5.61
N SER A 78 4.06 -13.69 -4.77
CA SER A 78 4.48 -12.58 -3.91
C SER A 78 5.45 -11.62 -4.59
N VAL A 79 5.21 -10.31 -4.51
CA VAL A 79 6.08 -9.25 -5.06
C VAL A 79 6.18 -8.06 -4.10
N SER A 80 7.26 -7.27 -4.23
CA SER A 80 7.36 -5.96 -3.56
C SER A 80 8.00 -4.91 -4.46
N TYR A 81 7.64 -3.64 -4.26
CA TYR A 81 8.20 -2.51 -5.00
C TYR A 81 8.17 -1.24 -4.15
N VAL A 82 9.07 -0.30 -4.45
CA VAL A 82 9.18 0.98 -3.75
C VAL A 82 8.57 2.07 -4.61
N MET A 83 7.71 2.89 -4.01
CA MET A 83 7.18 4.11 -4.61
C MET A 83 7.89 5.33 -4.01
N GLU A 84 8.13 6.31 -4.86
CA GLU A 84 8.73 7.60 -4.53
C GLU A 84 7.74 8.73 -4.83
N ASP A 85 7.99 9.90 -4.24
CA ASP A 85 7.18 11.11 -4.38
C ASP A 85 5.68 10.89 -4.10
N ILE A 86 5.37 10.07 -3.09
CA ILE A 86 3.99 9.71 -2.72
C ILE A 86 3.20 10.90 -2.14
N SER A 87 1.88 10.88 -2.32
CA SER A 87 0.97 11.83 -1.67
C SER A 87 0.90 11.62 -0.15
N ARG A 88 0.40 12.65 0.55
CA ARG A 88 0.19 12.62 2.00
C ARG A 88 -0.75 11.49 2.43
N TYR A 89 -1.89 11.34 1.75
CA TYR A 89 -2.83 10.27 2.03
C TYR A 89 -2.82 9.26 0.89
N LEU A 90 -2.74 7.98 1.23
CA LEU A 90 -2.79 6.89 0.26
C LEU A 90 -3.99 5.99 0.51
N ILE A 91 -4.54 5.43 -0.57
CA ILE A 91 -5.48 4.32 -0.55
C ILE A 91 -4.97 3.25 -1.52
N VAL A 92 -5.20 1.99 -1.17
CA VAL A 92 -5.02 0.86 -2.09
C VAL A 92 -6.37 0.41 -2.60
N GLU A 93 -6.51 0.28 -3.92
CA GLU A 93 -7.62 -0.41 -4.56
C GLU A 93 -7.14 -1.73 -5.17
N ALA A 94 -7.83 -2.81 -4.85
CA ALA A 94 -7.60 -4.15 -5.35
C ALA A 94 -8.76 -4.58 -6.25
N THR A 95 -8.47 -4.84 -7.53
CA THR A 95 -9.44 -5.39 -8.48
C THR A 95 -9.00 -6.78 -8.94
N ARG A 96 -9.92 -7.52 -9.56
CA ARG A 96 -9.70 -8.91 -9.99
C ARG A 96 -9.09 -9.80 -8.89
N LEU A 97 -9.42 -9.52 -7.62
CA LEU A 97 -8.93 -10.23 -6.45
C LEU A 97 -9.41 -11.69 -6.47
N GLN A 98 -8.51 -12.60 -6.82
CA GLN A 98 -8.71 -14.04 -6.81
C GLN A 98 -7.78 -14.67 -5.77
N GLY A 99 -8.33 -15.53 -4.92
CA GLY A 99 -7.59 -16.14 -3.83
C GLY A 99 -7.46 -15.26 -2.59
N ASN A 100 -6.43 -15.48 -1.78
CA ASN A 100 -6.22 -14.73 -0.54
C ASN A 100 -4.92 -13.93 -0.62
N TRP A 101 -5.02 -12.62 -0.42
CA TRP A 101 -3.88 -11.71 -0.49
C TRP A 101 -3.69 -10.96 0.80
N THR A 102 -2.43 -10.70 1.14
CA THR A 102 -2.04 -9.71 2.15
C THR A 102 -1.28 -8.58 1.48
N ILE A 103 -1.72 -7.34 1.70
CA ILE A 103 -1.08 -6.16 1.14
C ILE A 103 -0.49 -5.34 2.28
N TRP A 104 0.80 -5.01 2.21
CA TRP A 104 1.45 -4.11 3.16
C TRP A 104 1.93 -2.85 2.44
N VAL A 105 1.60 -1.68 3.00
CA VAL A 105 2.18 -0.41 2.59
C VAL A 105 3.02 0.10 3.75
N VAL A 106 4.34 0.13 3.57
CA VAL A 106 5.30 0.46 4.62
C VAL A 106 5.96 1.79 4.30
N PRO A 107 5.65 2.88 5.04
CA PRO A 107 6.32 4.16 4.86
C PRO A 107 7.83 4.03 5.11
N MET A 108 8.65 4.69 4.27
CA MET A 108 10.10 4.65 4.35
C MET A 108 10.66 6.04 4.60
N ARG A 109 11.51 6.19 5.62
CA ARG A 109 12.22 7.45 5.85
C ARG A 109 13.22 7.72 4.72
N GLY A 110 13.36 9.01 4.39
CA GLY A 110 14.40 9.56 3.51
C GLY A 110 15.79 9.19 3.97
#